data_AF-A0A0G4F0B0-F1
#
_entry.id   AF-A0A0G4F0B0-F1
#
_cell.length_a   1.000
_cell.length_b   1.000
_cell.length_c   1.000
_cell.angle_alpha   90.00
_cell.angle_beta   90.00
_cell.angle_gamma   90.00
#
_symmetry.space_group_name_H-M   'P 1'
#
loop_
_entity.id
_entity.type
_entity.pdbx_description
1 polymer ?
#
loop_
_entity_poly.entity_id
_entity_poly.type
_entity_poly.pdbx_seq_one_letter_code
_entity_poly.pdbx_strand_id
1 'polypeptide(L)'
;MMSVISLSHAFLPPPYPTSAALSSSRWLRSSSNAQILQMWAPHAAEPSSSRREWIKQNSAGAALVAVPLLLVRGADAAEGEDVKLFTDVEPFVEEVLQARTAFSRIQPFIDDKDYTSVRSLLRAGAMSSPRVSVFRIIKRLKGDDKKALEAAYGDWKSAIDAFDKKCTEGERYGLEGDSEREWRRMWSELRTKFDTMVVALPFREDVENRLAARQTGGR
;
A
#
# COMPACT_ATOMS: atom_id res chain seq x y z
N MET A 1 -65.71 19.58 4.63
CA MET A 1 -66.54 18.37 4.77
C MET A 1 -65.67 17.16 4.45
N MET A 2 -65.59 16.21 5.40
CA MET A 2 -65.16 14.79 5.25
C MET A 2 -63.70 14.51 4.85
N SER A 3 -62.96 13.51 5.36
CA SER A 3 -63.14 12.56 6.47
C SER A 3 -61.81 11.79 6.68
N VAL A 4 -61.42 11.65 7.95
CA VAL A 4 -60.82 10.51 8.71
C VAL A 4 -59.95 9.39 8.08
N ILE A 5 -58.78 9.20 8.73
CA ILE A 5 -58.18 7.98 9.37
C ILE A 5 -57.78 6.77 8.49
N SER A 6 -56.52 6.28 8.60
CA SER A 6 -56.19 4.97 9.21
C SER A 6 -54.70 4.60 9.32
N LEU A 7 -54.37 4.23 10.56
CA LEU A 7 -53.35 3.38 11.20
C LEU A 7 -52.33 2.54 10.40
N SER A 8 -51.08 2.65 10.90
CA SER A 8 -50.14 1.59 11.33
C SER A 8 -49.82 0.42 10.39
N HIS A 9 -48.53 0.18 10.12
CA HIS A 9 -47.90 -1.15 10.12
C HIS A 9 -46.41 -1.03 10.50
N ALA A 10 -46.05 -1.68 11.61
CA ALA A 10 -44.68 -1.94 12.03
C ALA A 10 -44.09 -3.09 11.20
N PHE A 11 -42.81 -2.99 10.80
CA PHE A 11 -42.10 -4.11 10.18
C PHE A 11 -40.88 -4.47 11.04
N LEU A 12 -41.01 -5.59 11.75
CA LEU A 12 -39.93 -6.29 12.47
C LEU A 12 -39.23 -7.28 11.52
N PRO A 13 -37.97 -7.67 11.82
CA PRO A 13 -37.10 -8.42 10.91
C PRO A 13 -37.43 -9.93 10.85
N PRO A 14 -37.08 -10.63 9.77
CA PRO A 14 -37.08 -12.10 9.73
C PRO A 14 -35.78 -12.73 10.28
N PRO A 15 -35.80 -14.03 10.60
CA PRO A 15 -35.07 -14.63 11.73
C PRO A 15 -33.77 -15.36 11.36
N TYR A 16 -32.96 -15.67 12.39
CA TYR A 16 -31.94 -16.72 12.36
C TYR A 16 -32.57 -18.11 12.12
N PRO A 17 -31.85 -19.02 11.45
CA PRO A 17 -31.82 -20.42 11.85
C PRO A 17 -30.48 -20.84 12.47
N THR A 18 -30.62 -21.64 13.52
CA THR A 18 -29.62 -22.20 14.43
C THR A 18 -28.98 -23.48 13.88
N SER A 19 -27.72 -23.70 14.27
CA SER A 19 -27.09 -24.97 14.66
C SER A 19 -26.91 -26.16 13.69
N ALA A 20 -25.71 -26.74 13.84
CA ALA A 20 -25.35 -28.17 13.73
C ALA A 20 -24.75 -28.68 12.40
N ALA A 21 -23.42 -28.63 12.31
CA ALA A 21 -22.62 -29.79 11.89
C ALA A 21 -21.20 -29.70 12.48
N LEU A 22 -21.05 -30.14 13.73
CA LEU A 22 -19.79 -30.68 14.27
C LEU A 22 -19.82 -32.18 14.07
N SER A 23 -18.92 -32.76 13.27
CA SER A 23 -18.36 -34.12 13.41
C SER A 23 -17.39 -34.38 12.26
N SER A 24 -16.08 -34.31 12.51
CA SER A 24 -15.21 -35.45 12.83
C SER A 24 -14.62 -36.12 11.57
N SER A 25 -13.31 -35.93 11.37
CA SER A 25 -12.37 -36.92 10.82
C SER A 25 -10.95 -36.42 11.02
N ARG A 26 -10.47 -36.59 12.27
CA ARG A 26 -9.06 -36.91 12.51
C ARG A 26 -8.87 -38.39 12.17
N TRP A 27 -7.61 -38.76 11.89
CA TRP A 27 -7.08 -40.08 11.52
C TRP A 27 -6.92 -40.31 10.01
N LEU A 28 -5.74 -39.96 9.49
CA LEU A 28 -4.72 -40.96 9.16
C LEU A 28 -3.35 -40.29 9.05
N ARG A 29 -2.42 -40.79 9.87
CA ARG A 29 -0.97 -40.59 9.70
C ARG A 29 -0.47 -41.55 8.63
N SER A 30 0.67 -41.16 8.04
CA SER A 30 1.82 -42.03 7.72
C SER A 30 2.08 -42.34 6.25
N SER A 31 3.34 -42.03 5.91
CA SER A 31 4.22 -42.66 4.93
C SER A 31 4.26 -42.14 3.49
N SER A 32 5.50 -41.85 3.10
CA SER A 32 6.04 -41.93 1.73
C SER A 32 5.78 -40.74 0.81
N ASN A 33 6.67 -39.75 0.89
CA ASN A 33 7.26 -39.12 -0.30
C ASN A 33 8.66 -38.54 -0.02
N ALA A 34 9.45 -39.31 0.75
CA ALA A 34 10.89 -39.30 0.62
C ALA A 34 11.26 -40.00 -0.70
N GLN A 35 10.99 -39.36 -1.84
CA GLN A 35 11.31 -39.93 -3.16
C GLN A 35 11.23 -38.93 -4.31
N ILE A 36 11.81 -37.72 -4.17
CA ILE A 36 12.31 -36.99 -5.35
C ILE A 36 13.64 -36.30 -4.97
N LEU A 37 14.64 -37.12 -4.66
CA LEU A 37 16.04 -36.78 -4.83
C LEU A 37 16.54 -37.66 -5.96
N GLN A 38 17.40 -37.08 -6.81
CA GLN A 38 17.92 -37.64 -8.06
C GLN A 38 16.98 -37.38 -9.24
N MET A 39 17.24 -36.30 -9.96
CA MET A 39 17.50 -36.40 -11.39
C MET A 39 18.25 -35.15 -11.89
N TRP A 40 19.52 -35.37 -12.26
CA TRP A 40 20.27 -34.72 -13.35
C TRP A 40 21.25 -33.58 -12.99
N ALA A 41 22.51 -33.98 -12.76
CA ALA A 41 23.68 -33.44 -13.46
C ALA A 41 24.48 -34.68 -13.94
N PRO A 42 25.21 -34.69 -15.08
CA PRO A 42 25.84 -33.55 -15.77
C PRO A 42 25.73 -33.56 -17.32
N HIS A 43 25.87 -32.39 -17.95
CA HIS A 43 26.49 -32.28 -19.28
C HIS A 43 27.71 -31.37 -19.15
N ALA A 44 28.88 -32.00 -19.23
CA ALA A 44 30.16 -31.33 -19.35
C ALA A 44 30.22 -30.62 -20.70
N ALA A 45 30.00 -29.31 -20.70
CA ALA A 45 30.42 -28.43 -21.78
C ALA A 45 31.69 -27.72 -21.30
N GLU A 46 32.81 -28.01 -21.95
CA GLU A 46 34.08 -27.32 -21.74
C GLU A 46 33.90 -25.81 -21.97
N PRO A 47 34.20 -24.95 -20.98
CA PRO A 47 34.20 -23.51 -21.20
C PRO A 47 35.48 -23.09 -21.93
N SER A 48 35.31 -22.42 -23.07
CA SER A 48 36.38 -21.76 -23.83
C SER A 48 37.21 -20.80 -22.96
N SER A 49 38.44 -20.58 -23.40
CA SER A 49 39.55 -19.91 -22.70
C SER A 49 39.30 -18.48 -22.20
N SER A 50 38.20 -17.82 -22.56
CA SER A 50 37.88 -16.44 -22.17
C SER A 50 37.23 -16.30 -20.79
N ARG A 51 36.77 -17.38 -20.14
CA ARG A 51 36.11 -17.33 -18.82
C ARG A 51 37.05 -17.50 -17.62
N ARG A 52 38.22 -18.12 -17.83
CA ARG A 52 39.21 -18.40 -16.77
C ARG A 52 39.97 -17.15 -16.30
N GLU A 53 40.10 -16.12 -17.13
CA GLU A 53 40.78 -14.87 -16.74
C GLU A 53 39.91 -13.96 -15.87
N TRP A 54 38.59 -13.95 -16.09
CA TRP A 54 37.69 -13.11 -15.28
C TRP A 54 37.55 -13.62 -13.83
N ILE A 55 37.59 -14.95 -13.63
CA ILE A 55 37.46 -15.57 -12.31
C ILE A 55 38.74 -15.40 -11.46
N LYS A 56 39.91 -15.19 -12.08
CA LYS A 56 41.16 -14.90 -11.36
C LYS A 56 41.23 -13.49 -10.78
N GLN A 57 40.47 -12.53 -11.30
CA GLN A 57 40.45 -11.16 -10.75
C GLN A 57 39.48 -10.98 -9.56
N ASN A 58 38.49 -11.86 -9.39
CA ASN A 58 37.46 -11.70 -8.35
C ASN A 58 37.48 -12.76 -7.23
N SER A 59 38.52 -13.58 -7.14
CA SER A 59 38.63 -14.67 -6.14
C SER A 59 39.52 -14.35 -4.92
N ALA A 60 39.97 -13.11 -4.75
CA ALA A 60 40.84 -12.71 -3.65
C ALA A 60 40.12 -12.39 -2.32
N GLY A 61 38.97 -13.00 -2.04
CA GLY A 61 38.18 -12.68 -0.84
C GLY A 61 37.36 -13.80 -0.23
N ALA A 62 37.68 -15.06 -0.54
CA ALA A 62 37.01 -16.22 0.05
C ALA A 62 38.03 -17.16 0.71
N ALA A 63 38.15 -17.12 2.04
CA ALA A 63 38.25 -18.28 2.92
C ALA A 63 38.61 -17.88 4.36
N LEU A 64 38.21 -18.73 5.30
CA LEU A 64 38.39 -18.72 6.76
C LEU A 64 37.22 -18.01 7.47
N VAL A 65 36.26 -18.68 8.13
CA VAL A 65 36.37 -19.86 9.00
C VAL A 65 35.06 -20.66 8.99
N ALA A 66 35.18 -21.98 9.09
CA ALA A 66 34.10 -22.94 9.14
C ALA A 66 33.56 -23.17 10.58
N VAL A 67 32.23 -23.37 10.69
CA VAL A 67 31.45 -24.09 11.74
C VAL A 67 31.24 -23.32 13.09
N PRO A 68 30.02 -23.28 13.69
CA PRO A 68 29.00 -24.35 13.70
C PRO A 68 27.56 -24.01 13.30
N LEU A 69 26.96 -25.01 12.63
CA LEU A 69 25.59 -25.47 12.80
C LEU A 69 25.12 -25.35 14.27
N LEU A 70 24.29 -24.36 14.59
CA LEU A 70 23.31 -24.33 15.70
C LEU A 70 22.61 -22.95 15.75
N LEU A 71 21.76 -22.62 14.77
CA LEU A 71 20.81 -21.50 14.87
C LEU A 71 19.58 -21.66 13.94
N VAL A 72 19.25 -22.90 13.54
CA VAL A 72 17.97 -23.19 12.87
C VAL A 72 16.88 -23.35 13.93
N ARG A 73 16.48 -22.24 14.55
CA ARG A 73 15.24 -22.16 15.33
C ARG A 73 14.66 -20.75 15.44
N GLY A 74 14.94 -19.88 14.48
CA GLY A 74 14.44 -18.50 14.48
C GLY A 74 14.29 -17.81 13.11
N ALA A 75 14.91 -18.32 12.04
CA ALA A 75 14.84 -17.67 10.73
C ALA A 75 13.48 -17.86 10.02
N ASP A 76 12.85 -19.04 10.15
CA ASP A 76 11.53 -19.32 9.55
C ASP A 76 10.38 -18.50 10.18
N ALA A 77 10.55 -18.02 11.42
CA ALA A 77 9.51 -17.25 12.10
C ALA A 77 9.47 -15.79 11.64
N ALA A 78 10.62 -15.21 11.28
CA ALA A 78 10.72 -13.83 10.81
C ALA A 78 10.23 -13.69 9.37
N GLU A 79 10.61 -14.62 8.47
CA GLU A 79 10.14 -14.61 7.08
C GLU A 79 8.61 -14.77 6.98
N GLY A 80 8.01 -15.55 7.89
CA GLY A 80 6.55 -15.70 7.97
C GLY A 80 5.80 -14.46 8.48
N GLU A 81 6.40 -13.65 9.36
CA GLU A 81 5.77 -12.41 9.86
C GLU A 81 5.80 -11.31 8.80
N ASP A 82 6.91 -11.16 8.07
CA ASP A 82 7.07 -10.15 7.01
C ASP A 82 6.16 -10.44 5.80
N VAL A 83 6.05 -11.70 5.38
CA VAL A 83 5.12 -12.10 4.29
C VAL A 83 3.66 -11.84 4.69
N LYS A 84 3.30 -12.07 5.96
CA LYS A 84 1.95 -11.79 6.46
C LYS A 84 1.68 -10.28 6.52
N LEU A 85 2.65 -9.49 7.00
CA LEU A 85 2.54 -8.03 7.03
C LEU A 85 2.38 -7.47 5.61
N PHE A 86 3.15 -7.95 4.65
CA PHE A 86 3.01 -7.58 3.24
C PHE A 86 1.60 -7.86 2.73
N THR A 87 1.07 -9.08 2.96
CA THR A 87 -0.27 -9.47 2.50
C THR A 87 -1.38 -8.61 3.12
N ASP A 88 -1.23 -8.21 4.38
CA ASP A 88 -2.19 -7.38 5.11
C ASP A 88 -2.11 -5.89 4.78
N VAL A 89 -0.99 -5.42 4.23
CA VAL A 89 -0.68 -3.99 3.98
C VAL A 89 -0.72 -3.63 2.50
N GLU A 90 -0.30 -4.55 1.62
CA GLU A 90 -0.26 -4.40 0.16
C GLU A 90 -1.53 -3.76 -0.44
N PRO A 91 -2.77 -4.25 -0.18
CA PRO A 91 -3.96 -3.67 -0.80
C PRO A 91 -4.15 -2.20 -0.43
N PHE A 92 -3.76 -1.79 0.78
CA PHE A 92 -3.83 -0.40 1.21
C PHE A 92 -2.74 0.46 0.57
N VAL A 93 -1.54 -0.10 0.36
CA VAL A 93 -0.45 0.59 -0.36
C VAL A 93 -0.85 0.78 -1.82
N GLU A 94 -1.44 -0.23 -2.46
CA GLU A 94 -1.96 -0.15 -3.83
C GLU A 94 -3.01 0.96 -3.96
N GLU A 95 -3.98 1.04 -3.04
CA GLU A 95 -4.98 2.12 -3.01
C GLU A 95 -4.33 3.52 -2.93
N VAL A 96 -3.29 3.70 -2.11
CA VAL A 96 -2.60 4.98 -1.97
C VAL A 96 -1.85 5.36 -3.25
N LEU A 97 -1.20 4.40 -3.91
CA LEU A 97 -0.51 4.61 -5.18
C LEU A 97 -1.48 4.93 -6.33
N GLN A 98 -2.64 4.27 -6.37
CA GLN A 98 -3.69 4.61 -7.33
C GLN A 98 -4.24 6.02 -7.06
N ALA A 99 -4.44 6.38 -5.79
CA ALA A 99 -4.85 7.73 -5.40
C ALA A 99 -3.82 8.80 -5.80
N ARG A 100 -2.51 8.49 -5.74
CA ARG A 100 -1.44 9.36 -6.26
C ARG A 100 -1.60 9.69 -7.74
N THR A 101 -1.97 8.70 -8.53
CA THR A 101 -2.25 8.90 -9.95
C THR A 101 -3.48 9.79 -10.15
N ALA A 102 -4.54 9.55 -9.38
CA ALA A 102 -5.75 10.36 -9.43
C ALA A 102 -5.54 11.80 -8.90
N PHE A 103 -4.61 12.01 -7.97
CA PHE A 103 -4.27 13.32 -7.41
C PHE A 103 -3.73 14.29 -8.48
N SER A 104 -3.02 13.76 -9.48
CA SER A 104 -2.54 14.55 -10.61
C SER A 104 -3.68 15.13 -11.46
N ARG A 105 -4.89 14.54 -11.40
CA ARG A 105 -6.08 15.03 -12.11
C ARG A 105 -6.70 16.27 -11.46
N ILE A 106 -6.23 16.69 -10.29
CA ILE A 106 -6.68 17.92 -9.64
C ILE A 106 -6.04 19.16 -10.30
N GLN A 107 -4.87 19.00 -10.94
CA GLN A 107 -4.09 20.10 -11.52
C GLN A 107 -4.90 21.06 -12.43
N PRO A 108 -5.76 20.59 -13.36
CA PRO A 108 -6.54 21.49 -14.20
C PRO A 108 -7.45 22.43 -13.40
N PHE A 109 -8.10 21.92 -12.34
CA PHE A 109 -8.95 22.72 -11.46
C PHE A 109 -8.16 23.74 -10.63
N ILE A 110 -6.89 23.46 -10.34
CA ILE A 110 -5.98 24.40 -9.68
C ILE A 110 -5.65 25.56 -10.61
N ASP A 111 -5.36 25.25 -11.87
CA ASP A 111 -5.00 26.23 -12.89
C ASP A 111 -6.20 27.11 -13.27
N ASP A 112 -7.40 26.52 -13.32
CA ASP A 112 -8.67 27.20 -13.60
C ASP A 112 -9.24 27.94 -12.37
N LYS A 113 -8.57 27.88 -11.21
CA LYS A 113 -9.06 28.42 -9.92
C LYS A 113 -10.47 27.93 -9.55
N ASP A 114 -10.81 26.70 -9.93
CA ASP A 114 -12.08 26.06 -9.56
C ASP A 114 -11.99 25.50 -8.13
N TYR A 115 -12.11 26.39 -7.15
CA TYR A 115 -11.98 26.07 -5.73
C TYR A 115 -13.01 25.03 -5.28
N THR A 116 -14.24 25.08 -5.79
CA THR A 116 -15.32 24.17 -5.40
C THR A 116 -15.01 22.74 -5.86
N SER A 117 -14.56 22.55 -7.11
CA SER A 117 -14.15 21.23 -7.60
C SER A 117 -12.92 20.70 -6.88
N VAL A 118 -11.93 21.56 -6.61
CA VAL A 118 -10.74 21.18 -5.82
C VAL A 118 -11.16 20.67 -4.43
N ARG A 119 -12.02 21.38 -3.72
CA ARG A 119 -12.52 20.95 -2.39
C ARG A 119 -13.29 19.64 -2.46
N SER A 120 -14.14 19.47 -3.47
CA SER A 120 -14.90 18.23 -3.68
C SER A 120 -13.94 17.03 -3.85
N LEU A 121 -12.91 17.18 -4.68
CA LEU A 121 -11.91 16.15 -4.93
C LEU A 121 -11.05 15.83 -3.70
N LEU A 122 -10.72 16.86 -2.90
CA LEU A 122 -9.97 16.69 -1.64
C LEU A 122 -10.78 15.96 -0.55
N ARG A 123 -12.10 16.20 -0.48
CA ARG A 123 -12.95 15.68 0.61
C ARG A 123 -13.64 14.36 0.28
N ALA A 124 -14.17 14.22 -0.92
CA ALA A 124 -15.03 13.09 -1.31
C ALA A 124 -14.48 12.30 -2.51
N GLY A 125 -13.44 12.80 -3.17
CA GLY A 125 -12.82 12.17 -4.34
C GLY A 125 -11.55 11.38 -4.02
N ALA A 126 -10.55 11.53 -4.88
CA ALA A 126 -9.28 10.81 -4.89
C ALA A 126 -8.52 10.82 -3.55
N MET A 127 -8.81 11.79 -2.67
CA MET A 127 -8.06 12.02 -1.43
C MET A 127 -8.72 11.47 -0.17
N SER A 128 -9.98 11.01 -0.28
CA SER A 128 -10.72 10.43 0.84
C SER A 128 -10.23 9.02 1.18
N SER A 129 -10.01 8.19 0.15
CA SER A 129 -9.50 6.81 0.24
C SER A 129 -8.09 6.73 0.88
N PRO A 130 -7.06 7.45 0.40
CA PRO A 130 -5.71 7.32 0.93
C PRO A 130 -5.61 7.67 2.42
N ARG A 131 -6.45 8.56 2.96
CA ARG A 131 -6.50 8.84 4.40
C ARG A 131 -6.86 7.60 5.22
N VAL A 132 -7.85 6.83 4.77
CA VAL A 132 -8.29 5.60 5.43
C VAL A 132 -7.25 4.50 5.26
N SER A 133 -6.69 4.37 4.07
CA SER A 133 -5.69 3.34 3.73
C SER A 133 -4.41 3.55 4.53
N VAL A 134 -3.84 4.77 4.55
CA VAL A 134 -2.64 5.09 5.34
C VAL A 134 -2.86 4.85 6.82
N PHE A 135 -4.02 5.22 7.37
CA PHE A 135 -4.35 4.93 8.76
C PHE A 135 -4.40 3.41 9.06
N ARG A 136 -4.89 2.60 8.12
CA ARG A 136 -4.90 1.13 8.24
C ARG A 136 -3.49 0.54 8.17
N ILE A 137 -2.59 1.13 7.38
CA ILE A 137 -1.18 0.75 7.29
C ILE A 137 -0.48 1.07 8.62
N ILE A 138 -0.59 2.31 9.10
CA ILE A 138 -0.02 2.77 10.37
C ILE A 138 -0.41 1.84 11.54
N LYS A 139 -1.67 1.39 11.59
CA LYS A 139 -2.16 0.47 12.62
C LYS A 139 -1.48 -0.91 12.61
N ARG A 140 -0.92 -1.33 11.48
CA ARG A 140 -0.25 -2.63 11.30
C ARG A 140 1.26 -2.53 11.45
N LEU A 141 1.84 -1.35 11.24
CA LEU A 141 3.26 -1.09 11.44
C LEU A 141 3.64 -1.04 12.92
N LYS A 142 4.92 -1.29 13.19
CA LYS A 142 5.56 -1.19 14.52
C LYS A 142 6.87 -0.41 14.38
N GLY A 143 7.48 -0.04 15.51
CA GLY A 143 8.82 0.54 15.53
C GLY A 143 8.92 1.90 14.84
N ASP A 144 10.06 2.15 14.20
CA ASP A 144 10.39 3.45 13.62
C ASP A 144 9.68 3.70 12.28
N ASP A 145 9.36 2.66 11.51
CA ASP A 145 8.57 2.78 10.27
C ASP A 145 7.18 3.35 10.55
N LYS A 146 6.56 2.90 11.66
CA LYS A 146 5.28 3.47 12.12
C LYS A 146 5.42 4.96 12.41
N LYS A 147 6.44 5.38 13.16
CA LYS A 147 6.64 6.79 13.55
C LYS A 147 6.91 7.66 12.32
N ALA A 148 7.74 7.18 11.39
CA ALA A 148 8.06 7.87 10.16
C ALA A 148 6.80 8.10 9.31
N LEU A 149 5.98 7.06 9.14
CA LEU A 149 4.72 7.16 8.39
C LEU A 149 3.68 8.02 9.12
N GLU A 150 3.58 7.94 10.46
CA GLU A 150 2.70 8.81 11.25
C GLU A 150 3.06 10.29 11.12
N ALA A 151 4.36 10.61 11.16
CA ALA A 151 4.84 11.98 10.97
C ALA A 151 4.51 12.49 9.57
N ALA A 152 4.88 11.73 8.53
CA ALA A 152 4.60 12.12 7.14
C ALA A 152 3.10 12.25 6.84
N TYR A 153 2.29 11.34 7.39
CA TYR A 153 0.83 11.41 7.29
C TYR A 153 0.25 12.63 8.02
N GLY A 154 0.76 12.97 9.19
CA GLY A 154 0.37 14.16 9.95
C GLY A 154 0.65 15.46 9.21
N ASP A 155 1.84 15.56 8.59
CA ASP A 155 2.23 16.72 7.79
C ASP A 155 1.36 16.88 6.54
N TRP A 156 1.10 15.79 5.83
CA TRP A 156 0.23 15.78 4.66
C TRP A 156 -1.21 16.14 5.02
N LYS A 157 -1.77 15.57 6.10
CA LYS A 157 -3.12 15.88 6.57
C LYS A 157 -3.26 17.37 6.92
N SER A 158 -2.30 17.90 7.68
CA SER A 158 -2.25 19.33 8.04
C SER A 158 -2.21 20.22 6.81
N ALA A 159 -1.46 19.82 5.78
CA ALA A 159 -1.40 20.55 4.51
C ALA A 159 -2.73 20.51 3.74
N ILE A 160 -3.47 19.40 3.75
CA ILE A 160 -4.80 19.35 3.13
C ILE A 160 -5.74 20.31 3.85
N ASP A 161 -5.77 20.29 5.18
CA ASP A 161 -6.69 21.12 5.96
C ASP A 161 -6.39 22.62 5.76
N ALA A 162 -5.10 22.99 5.71
CA ALA A 162 -4.69 24.36 5.37
C ALA A 162 -5.09 24.75 3.93
N PHE A 163 -4.90 23.84 2.97
CA PHE A 163 -5.23 24.09 1.58
C PHE A 163 -6.75 24.20 1.33
N ASP A 164 -7.57 23.34 1.96
CA ASP A 164 -9.03 23.40 1.91
C ASP A 164 -9.58 24.71 2.52
N LYS A 165 -8.94 25.22 3.57
CA LYS A 165 -9.23 26.56 4.09
C LYS A 165 -8.94 27.65 3.06
N LYS A 166 -7.79 27.59 2.38
CA LYS A 166 -7.45 28.54 1.30
C LYS A 166 -8.42 28.46 0.12
N CYS A 167 -8.89 27.26 -0.23
CA CYS A 167 -9.96 27.08 -1.22
C CYS A 167 -11.24 27.83 -0.80
N THR A 168 -11.62 27.72 0.48
CA THR A 168 -12.82 28.37 1.02
C THR A 168 -12.70 29.90 0.98
N GLU A 169 -11.50 30.44 1.26
CA GLU A 169 -11.21 31.86 1.11
C GLU A 169 -11.29 32.29 -0.37
N GLY A 170 -10.72 31.50 -1.28
CA GLY A 170 -10.76 31.77 -2.72
C GLY A 170 -12.17 31.74 -3.30
N GLU A 171 -13.01 30.81 -2.86
CA GLU A 171 -14.42 30.73 -3.25
C GLU A 171 -15.21 31.98 -2.81
N ARG A 172 -14.89 32.53 -1.63
CA ARG A 172 -15.63 33.66 -1.05
C ARG A 172 -15.18 35.02 -1.59
N TYR A 173 -13.89 35.18 -1.86
CA TYR A 173 -13.30 36.49 -2.13
C TYR A 173 -12.56 36.59 -3.47
N GLY A 174 -12.33 35.46 -4.14
CA GLY A 174 -11.33 35.38 -5.21
C GLY A 174 -9.90 35.47 -4.66
N LEU A 175 -8.94 34.90 -5.38
CA LEU A 175 -7.52 35.03 -5.07
C LEU A 175 -6.83 35.80 -6.18
N GLU A 176 -6.20 36.92 -5.79
CA GLU A 176 -5.44 37.81 -6.67
C GLU A 176 -4.06 38.10 -6.08
N GLY A 177 -3.10 38.44 -6.95
CA GLY A 177 -1.75 38.86 -6.57
C GLY A 177 -1.04 37.85 -5.65
N ASP A 178 -0.66 38.30 -4.46
CA ASP A 178 0.06 37.48 -3.48
C ASP A 178 -0.74 36.29 -2.97
N SER A 179 -2.06 36.42 -2.88
CA SER A 179 -2.94 35.34 -2.46
C SER A 179 -3.00 34.21 -3.49
N GLU A 180 -2.89 34.53 -4.78
CA GLU A 180 -2.79 33.51 -5.84
C GLU A 180 -1.42 32.82 -5.83
N ARG A 181 -0.34 33.58 -5.61
CA ARG A 181 1.00 32.99 -5.48
C ARG A 181 1.07 32.05 -4.28
N GLU A 182 0.50 32.45 -3.15
CA GLU A 182 0.40 31.61 -1.97
C GLU A 182 -0.43 30.36 -2.23
N TRP A 183 -1.56 30.47 -2.94
CA TRP A 183 -2.36 29.32 -3.36
C TRP A 183 -1.57 28.29 -4.15
N ARG A 184 -0.85 28.72 -5.20
CA ARG A 184 0.00 27.81 -6.00
C ARG A 184 1.13 27.21 -5.15
N ARG A 185 1.74 28.00 -4.26
CA ARG A 185 2.76 27.52 -3.32
C ARG A 185 2.20 26.43 -2.41
N MET A 186 1.01 26.63 -1.83
CA MET A 186 0.37 25.65 -0.96
C MET A 186 -0.02 24.38 -1.72
N TRP A 187 -0.46 24.48 -2.97
CA TRP A 187 -0.71 23.32 -3.82
C TRP A 187 0.57 22.50 -4.05
N SER A 188 1.68 23.16 -4.40
CA SER A 188 2.99 22.51 -4.56
C SER A 188 3.47 21.86 -3.26
N GLU A 189 3.26 22.53 -2.13
CA GLU A 189 3.61 22.02 -0.81
C GLU A 189 2.79 20.77 -0.46
N LEU A 190 1.48 20.80 -0.71
CA LEU A 190 0.58 19.66 -0.51
C LEU A 190 1.03 18.44 -1.34
N ARG A 191 1.36 18.66 -2.63
CA ARG A 191 1.86 17.60 -3.51
C ARG A 191 3.17 17.02 -3.00
N THR A 192 4.11 17.87 -2.62
CA THR A 192 5.41 17.44 -2.08
C THR A 192 5.23 16.59 -0.83
N LYS A 193 4.38 17.03 0.12
CA LYS A 193 4.08 16.27 1.34
C LYS A 193 3.40 14.94 1.06
N PHE A 194 2.52 14.89 0.05
CA PHE A 194 1.92 13.64 -0.37
C PHE A 194 2.96 12.67 -0.94
N ASP A 195 3.87 13.16 -1.79
CA ASP A 195 4.97 12.35 -2.33
C ASP A 195 5.90 11.86 -1.22
N THR A 196 6.24 12.70 -0.23
CA THR A 196 7.01 12.29 0.95
C THR A 196 6.32 11.18 1.73
N MET A 197 5.00 11.28 1.94
CA MET A 197 4.21 10.25 2.60
C MET A 197 4.18 8.95 1.78
N VAL A 198 4.09 9.03 0.45
CA VAL A 198 4.16 7.87 -0.44
C VAL A 198 5.53 7.18 -0.34
N VAL A 199 6.62 7.95 -0.30
CA VAL A 199 7.99 7.40 -0.11
C VAL A 199 8.14 6.69 1.22
N ALA A 200 7.45 7.15 2.27
CA ALA A 200 7.44 6.51 3.58
C ALA A 200 6.56 5.24 3.66
N LEU A 201 5.86 4.86 2.58
CA LEU A 201 5.06 3.63 2.58
C LEU A 201 5.96 2.39 2.57
N PRO A 202 5.64 1.38 3.40
CA PRO A 202 6.33 0.10 3.37
C PRO A 202 6.04 -0.62 2.04
N PHE A 203 7.00 -1.40 1.55
CA PHE A 203 6.84 -2.26 0.35
C PHE A 203 6.43 -1.52 -0.93
N ARG A 204 6.59 -0.18 -0.97
CA ARG A 204 6.21 0.67 -2.09
C ARG A 204 6.80 0.16 -3.41
N GLU A 205 8.08 -0.14 -3.43
CA GLU A 205 8.80 -0.55 -4.66
C GLU A 205 8.28 -1.88 -5.19
N ASP A 206 7.99 -2.84 -4.31
CA ASP A 206 7.41 -4.14 -4.69
C ASP A 206 6.01 -4.00 -5.31
N VAL A 207 5.17 -3.14 -4.71
CA VAL A 207 3.81 -2.88 -5.21
C VAL A 207 3.87 -2.09 -6.53
N GLU A 208 4.74 -1.08 -6.66
CA GLU A 208 4.96 -0.34 -7.90
C GLU A 208 5.42 -1.27 -9.05
N ASN A 209 6.36 -2.18 -8.78
CA ASN A 209 6.83 -3.17 -9.76
C ASN A 209 5.71 -4.11 -10.22
N ARG A 210 4.86 -4.58 -9.29
CA ARG A 210 3.70 -5.43 -9.63
C ARG A 210 2.64 -4.66 -10.42
N LEU A 211 2.37 -3.42 -10.08
CA LEU A 211 1.45 -2.55 -10.82
C LEU A 211 1.95 -2.30 -12.25
N ALA A 212 3.24 -2.05 -12.43
CA ALA A 212 3.86 -1.91 -13.74
C ALA A 212 3.76 -3.21 -14.56
N ALA A 213 4.05 -4.36 -13.94
CA ALA A 213 3.96 -5.66 -14.60
C ALA A 213 2.53 -5.99 -15.08
N ARG A 214 1.49 -5.62 -14.32
CA ARG A 214 0.08 -5.76 -14.73
C ARG A 214 -0.26 -4.95 -15.98
N GLN A 215 0.35 -3.76 -16.14
CA GLN A 215 0.11 -2.89 -17.29
C GLN A 215 0.82 -3.39 -18.56
N THR A 216 1.97 -4.07 -18.41
CA THR A 216 2.74 -4.59 -19.55
C THR A 216 2.36 -6.01 -19.96
N GLY A 217 1.88 -6.85 -19.04
CA GLY A 217 1.58 -8.27 -19.29
C GLY A 217 0.19 -8.57 -19.86
N GLY A 218 -0.65 -7.56 -20.09
CA GLY A 218 -2.02 -7.70 -20.60
C GLY A 218 -2.21 -7.34 -22.09
N ARG A 219 -1.14 -7.39 -22.89
CA ARG A 219 -1.17 -7.12 -24.34
C ARG A 219 -0.86 -8.36 -25.15
#